data_AF-Q0P4I7-F1
#
_entry.id   AF-Q0P4I7-F1
#
_cell.length_a   1.000
_cell.length_b   1.000
_cell.length_c   1.000
_cell.angle_alpha   90.00
_cell.angle_beta   90.00
_cell.angle_gamma   90.00
#
_symmetry.space_group_name_H-M   'P 1'
#
loop_
_entity.id
_entity.type
_entity.pdbx_description
1 polymer ?
#
loop_
_entity_poly.entity_id
_entity_poly.type
_entity_poly.pdbx_seq_one_letter_code
_entity_poly.pdbx_strand_id
1 'polypeptide(L)'
;MQQGADALEYFHQSFSQIENKALYNATFPCTKTPVAPILPSVPSGRTLLVVTIITTRRQAEYHYLLQVAHSFLKQISECGPNCYDVRLLICNVDLYPASHEDACLLSQLLSSVERHVEGQEDDSPNIFEREKQDYAFCLSSTLEVFNPEYVLLIEDDAVAEAEIFSAFFELVHVRFSQEPLGGGLYTKLYHPERLQGYLNPEPMRILEWFGLGSLTGLALNFGYTLLFYQLRFSWRQFIALALYSMLMAELFGRHYILELRRILPALYNVVPATECCTPAMLFSESSARRTLVYLDELTCKAGYAKDTALYRELGRRGERAWALEPNMVKHVGLFSTLRGSFDNTEPQLL
;
A
#
# COMPACT_ATOMS: atom_id res chain seq x y z
N MET A 1 -24.66 18.37 -0.76
CA MET A 1 -24.76 17.61 -2.03
C MET A 1 -24.33 18.45 -3.23
N GLN A 2 -24.85 19.67 -3.44
CA GLN A 2 -24.38 20.53 -4.55
C GLN A 2 -22.94 21.05 -4.35
N GLN A 3 -22.64 21.60 -3.17
CA GLN A 3 -21.33 22.21 -2.87
C GLN A 3 -20.11 21.26 -2.92
N GLY A 4 -20.30 19.96 -2.73
CA GLY A 4 -19.21 18.97 -2.79
C GLY A 4 -18.90 18.51 -4.21
N ALA A 5 -19.91 18.44 -5.07
CA ALA A 5 -19.74 18.17 -6.50
C ALA A 5 -19.12 19.39 -7.19
N ASP A 6 -19.57 20.60 -6.84
CA ASP A 6 -19.03 21.86 -7.37
C ASP A 6 -17.54 22.05 -7.01
N ALA A 7 -17.11 21.62 -5.82
CA ALA A 7 -15.70 21.68 -5.40
C ALA A 7 -14.81 20.68 -6.16
N LEU A 8 -15.33 19.49 -6.48
CA LEU A 8 -14.61 18.47 -7.24
C LEU A 8 -14.52 18.82 -8.74
N GLU A 9 -15.55 19.47 -9.27
CA GLU A 9 -15.57 19.98 -10.64
C GLU A 9 -14.63 21.19 -10.82
N TYR A 10 -14.56 22.07 -9.82
CA TYR A 10 -13.56 23.15 -9.76
C TYR A 10 -12.13 22.61 -9.62
N PHE A 11 -11.96 21.47 -8.94
CA PHE A 11 -10.68 20.78 -8.81
C PHE A 11 -10.26 20.14 -10.14
N HIS A 12 -11.16 19.44 -10.85
CA HIS A 12 -10.89 18.90 -12.19
C HIS A 12 -10.55 20.01 -13.20
N GLN A 13 -11.25 21.15 -13.15
CA GLN A 13 -10.92 22.30 -13.99
C GLN A 13 -9.56 22.92 -13.63
N SER A 14 -9.27 23.08 -12.34
CA SER A 14 -7.97 23.61 -11.88
C SER A 14 -6.81 22.69 -12.26
N PHE A 15 -6.99 21.37 -12.17
CA PHE A 15 -5.99 20.39 -12.60
C PHE A 15 -5.78 20.39 -14.13
N SER A 16 -6.86 20.54 -14.92
CA SER A 16 -6.76 20.69 -16.37
C SER A 16 -6.09 22.00 -16.81
N GLN A 17 -6.13 23.04 -15.96
CA GLN A 17 -5.40 24.29 -16.19
C GLN A 17 -3.92 24.18 -15.80
N ILE A 18 -3.56 23.30 -14.86
CA ILE A 18 -2.16 23.02 -14.48
C ILE A 18 -1.39 22.31 -15.61
N GLU A 19 -2.06 21.59 -16.52
CA GLU A 19 -1.44 21.03 -17.74
C GLU A 19 -0.95 22.10 -18.74
N ASN A 20 -1.37 23.37 -18.60
CA ASN A 20 -0.95 24.45 -19.50
C ASN A 20 0.21 25.27 -18.91
N LYS A 21 1.43 24.89 -19.30
CA LYS A 21 2.68 25.70 -19.37
C LYS A 21 2.63 27.11 -18.72
N ALA A 22 2.70 27.21 -17.39
CA ALA A 22 2.99 28.49 -16.73
C ALA A 22 3.44 28.42 -15.25
N LEU A 23 3.91 27.27 -14.73
CA LEU A 23 4.29 27.16 -13.31
C LEU A 23 5.73 26.70 -13.08
N TYR A 24 6.69 27.20 -13.85
CA TYR A 24 8.11 26.87 -13.65
C TYR A 24 8.86 27.82 -12.72
N ASN A 25 8.21 28.78 -12.04
CA ASN A 25 8.89 29.74 -11.15
C ASN A 25 8.05 30.33 -10.00
N ALA A 26 6.90 29.75 -9.67
CA ALA A 26 6.13 30.20 -8.51
C ALA A 26 6.63 29.44 -7.27
N THR A 27 7.56 30.04 -6.51
CA THR A 27 7.84 29.62 -5.14
C THR A 27 6.61 29.96 -4.31
N PHE A 28 5.76 28.98 -4.02
CA PHE A 28 4.65 29.16 -3.09
C PHE A 28 5.22 29.10 -1.67
N PRO A 29 5.23 30.21 -0.91
CA PRO A 29 5.66 30.14 0.48
C PRO A 29 4.67 29.26 1.24
N CYS A 30 5.18 28.26 1.96
CA CYS A 30 4.40 27.45 2.89
C CYS A 30 3.90 28.34 4.03
N THR A 31 2.78 29.01 3.76
CA THR A 31 2.11 29.84 4.73
C THR A 31 1.42 28.89 5.69
N LYS A 32 1.96 28.79 6.92
CA LYS A 32 1.45 27.97 8.04
C LYS A 32 0.04 28.35 8.50
N THR A 33 -0.68 29.19 7.76
CA THR A 33 -2.09 29.49 7.99
C THR A 33 -2.90 28.32 7.44
N PRO A 34 -3.56 27.51 8.30
CA PRO A 34 -4.45 26.48 7.82
C PRO A 34 -5.56 27.17 7.03
N VAL A 35 -5.54 27.02 5.70
CA VAL A 35 -6.77 27.16 4.94
C VAL A 35 -7.70 26.12 5.54
N ALA A 36 -8.85 26.55 6.04
CA ALA A 36 -9.82 25.64 6.65
C ALA A 36 -9.99 24.45 5.69
N PRO A 37 -9.86 23.20 6.18
CA PRO A 37 -9.90 22.03 5.31
C PRO A 37 -11.17 22.12 4.45
N ILE A 38 -10.98 22.05 3.13
CA ILE A 38 -12.08 22.15 2.15
C ILE A 38 -13.01 20.92 2.28
N LEU A 39 -12.55 19.88 2.98
CA LEU A 39 -13.37 18.74 3.38
C LEU A 39 -14.34 19.11 4.52
N PRO A 40 -15.61 18.69 4.43
CA PRO A 40 -16.63 19.03 5.41
C PRO A 40 -16.22 18.64 6.84
N SER A 41 -16.52 19.53 7.79
CA SER A 41 -16.30 19.32 9.22
C SER A 41 -16.86 17.98 9.69
N VAL A 42 -16.06 17.26 10.47
CA VAL A 42 -16.34 16.00 11.16
C VAL A 42 -17.82 15.94 11.62
N PRO A 43 -18.69 15.13 10.99
CA PRO A 43 -19.91 14.71 11.66
C PRO A 43 -19.48 13.86 12.86
N SER A 44 -20.17 13.98 14.00
CA SER A 44 -19.83 13.38 15.29
C SER A 44 -19.88 11.83 15.35
N GLY A 45 -19.56 11.16 14.25
CA GLY A 45 -19.26 9.73 14.16
C GLY A 45 -17.76 9.45 14.23
N ARG A 46 -17.41 8.22 14.58
CA ARG A 46 -16.04 7.73 14.58
C ARG A 46 -15.53 7.60 13.13
N THR A 47 -14.35 8.12 12.82
CA THR A 47 -13.73 7.94 11.49
C THR A 47 -13.46 6.46 11.25
N LEU A 48 -13.95 5.92 10.14
CA LEU A 48 -13.78 4.50 9.84
C LEU A 48 -12.33 4.19 9.43
N LEU A 49 -11.82 4.92 8.43
CA LEU A 49 -10.50 4.67 7.86
C LEU A 49 -9.75 5.99 7.67
N VAL A 50 -8.50 6.04 8.11
CA VAL A 50 -7.57 7.12 7.74
C VAL A 50 -6.45 6.57 6.90
N VAL A 51 -6.33 7.07 5.67
CA VAL A 51 -5.20 6.81 4.78
C VAL A 51 -4.12 7.85 5.10
N THR A 52 -3.01 7.41 5.68
CA THR A 52 -1.88 8.27 6.04
C THR A 52 -0.75 8.04 5.05
N ILE A 53 -0.37 9.08 4.31
CA ILE A 53 0.72 9.04 3.33
C ILE A 53 1.98 9.58 4.00
N ILE A 54 2.97 8.72 4.22
CA ILE A 54 4.30 9.09 4.73
C ILE A 54 5.14 9.60 3.58
N THR A 55 5.75 10.77 3.75
CA THR A 55 6.50 11.40 2.67
C THR A 55 7.70 12.20 3.15
N THR A 56 8.73 12.25 2.31
CA THR A 56 9.94 13.06 2.46
C THR A 56 10.27 13.66 1.11
N ARG A 57 10.97 14.81 1.10
CA ARG A 57 11.29 15.52 -0.12
C ARG A 57 12.13 14.65 -1.06
N ARG A 58 11.65 14.49 -2.29
CA ARG A 58 12.35 13.82 -3.38
C ARG A 58 13.09 14.83 -4.26
N GLN A 59 13.83 14.34 -5.25
CA GLN A 59 14.37 15.22 -6.30
C GLN A 59 13.21 15.92 -7.01
N ALA A 60 13.42 17.17 -7.43
CA ALA A 60 12.38 18.06 -7.95
C ALA A 60 11.61 17.50 -9.17
N GLU A 61 12.16 16.51 -9.87
CA GLU A 61 11.53 15.88 -11.03
C GLU A 61 10.50 14.79 -10.66
N TYR A 62 10.49 14.32 -9.40
CA TYR A 62 9.67 13.19 -8.95
C TYR A 62 8.56 13.61 -7.98
N HIS A 63 7.36 13.81 -8.50
CA HIS A 63 6.17 14.16 -7.72
C HIS A 63 5.32 12.95 -7.34
N TYR A 64 5.89 11.95 -6.66
CA TYR A 64 5.14 10.73 -6.30
C TYR A 64 4.04 11.01 -5.29
N LEU A 65 4.27 11.90 -4.33
CA LEU A 65 3.27 12.29 -3.33
C LEU A 65 1.99 12.83 -3.99
N LEU A 66 2.12 13.72 -4.98
CA LEU A 66 0.97 14.25 -5.72
C LEU A 66 0.22 13.13 -6.46
N GLN A 67 0.93 12.19 -7.07
CA GLN A 67 0.32 11.05 -7.78
C GLN A 67 -0.46 10.14 -6.84
N VAL A 68 0.12 9.79 -5.69
CA VAL A 68 -0.53 8.94 -4.67
C VAL A 68 -1.75 9.66 -4.09
N ALA A 69 -1.60 10.92 -3.67
CA ALA A 69 -2.71 11.71 -3.12
C ALA A 69 -3.85 11.88 -4.13
N HIS A 70 -3.53 12.21 -5.39
CA HIS A 70 -4.51 12.30 -6.46
C HIS A 70 -5.24 10.97 -6.68
N SER A 71 -4.53 9.85 -6.73
CA SER A 71 -5.16 8.53 -6.89
C SER A 71 -6.16 8.25 -5.77
N PHE A 72 -5.78 8.46 -4.50
CA PHE A 72 -6.68 8.25 -3.38
C PHE A 72 -7.88 9.20 -3.39
N LEU A 73 -7.69 10.49 -3.68
CA LEU A 73 -8.78 11.46 -3.80
C LEU A 73 -9.79 11.04 -4.86
N LYS A 74 -9.30 10.61 -6.03
CA LYS A 74 -10.13 10.07 -7.10
C LYS A 74 -10.90 8.84 -6.61
N GLN A 75 -10.25 7.87 -6.00
CA GLN A 75 -10.91 6.64 -5.53
C GLN A 75 -11.95 6.92 -4.43
N ILE A 76 -11.71 7.87 -3.53
CA ILE A 76 -12.69 8.28 -2.52
C ILE A 76 -13.91 8.90 -3.19
N SER A 77 -13.70 9.74 -4.20
CA SER A 77 -14.79 10.38 -4.94
C SER A 77 -15.66 9.38 -5.71
N GLU A 78 -15.04 8.36 -6.32
CA GLU A 78 -15.72 7.30 -7.09
C GLU A 78 -16.44 6.30 -6.18
N CYS A 79 -15.94 6.05 -4.97
CA CYS A 79 -16.53 5.16 -3.97
C CYS A 79 -17.89 5.66 -3.43
N GLY A 80 -18.15 6.97 -3.48
CA GLY A 80 -19.43 7.54 -3.08
C GLY A 80 -19.71 7.42 -1.57
N PRO A 81 -20.97 7.17 -1.15
CA PRO A 81 -21.39 7.28 0.25
C PRO A 81 -20.64 6.39 1.25
N ASN A 82 -20.17 5.22 0.81
CA ASN A 82 -19.45 4.28 1.67
C ASN A 82 -18.09 4.85 2.12
N CYS A 83 -17.54 5.82 1.40
CA CYS A 83 -16.26 6.44 1.72
C CYS A 83 -16.39 7.78 2.45
N TYR A 84 -17.58 8.17 2.93
CA TYR A 84 -17.76 9.42 3.67
C TYR A 84 -17.01 9.47 5.00
N ASP A 85 -16.70 8.33 5.60
CA ASP A 85 -15.92 8.22 6.84
C ASP A 85 -14.45 7.86 6.57
N VAL A 86 -14.00 8.00 5.32
CA VAL A 86 -12.59 7.88 4.93
C VAL A 86 -11.94 9.26 4.93
N ARG A 87 -10.73 9.36 5.49
CA ARG A 87 -9.93 10.59 5.53
C ARG A 87 -8.53 10.35 5.00
N LEU A 88 -7.91 11.41 4.50
CA LEU A 88 -6.53 11.44 4.05
C LEU A 88 -5.71 12.34 4.98
N LEU A 89 -4.53 11.87 5.37
CA LEU A 89 -3.57 12.60 6.18
C LEU A 89 -2.19 12.54 5.50
N ILE A 90 -1.55 13.70 5.33
CA ILE A 90 -0.16 13.77 4.90
C ILE A 90 0.73 13.80 6.13
N CYS A 91 1.64 12.82 6.26
CA CYS A 91 2.65 12.81 7.30
C CYS A 91 4.01 13.18 6.69
N ASN A 92 4.41 14.43 6.87
CA ASN A 92 5.67 14.96 6.37
C ASN A 92 6.78 14.69 7.40
N VAL A 93 7.68 13.78 7.05
CA VAL A 93 8.82 13.38 7.89
C VAL A 93 10.14 13.94 7.35
N ASP A 94 10.08 14.91 6.44
CA ASP A 94 11.28 15.59 5.95
C ASP A 94 12.00 16.37 7.07
N LEU A 95 13.34 16.43 7.00
CA LEU A 95 14.15 17.22 7.93
C LEU A 95 13.89 18.73 7.78
N TYR A 96 13.47 19.17 6.59
CA TYR A 96 13.12 20.55 6.28
C TYR A 96 11.71 20.63 5.70
N PRO A 97 10.66 20.42 6.51
CA PRO A 97 9.28 20.30 6.03
C PRO A 97 8.80 21.46 5.16
N ALA A 98 9.20 22.69 5.47
CA ALA A 98 8.81 23.88 4.71
C ALA A 98 9.41 23.94 3.30
N SER A 99 10.45 23.14 3.03
CA SER A 99 11.05 23.02 1.70
C SER A 99 10.43 21.91 0.85
N HIS A 100 9.46 21.17 1.39
CA HIS A 100 8.79 20.09 0.70
C HIS A 100 7.57 20.62 -0.07
N GLU A 101 7.81 21.00 -1.33
CA GLU A 101 6.82 21.68 -2.19
C GLU A 101 5.50 20.90 -2.36
N ASP A 102 5.57 19.60 -2.62
CA ASP A 102 4.38 18.75 -2.80
C ASP A 102 3.52 18.67 -1.54
N ALA A 103 4.15 18.42 -0.38
CA ALA A 103 3.44 18.34 0.90
C ALA A 103 2.85 19.71 1.28
N CYS A 104 3.58 20.78 0.99
CA CYS A 104 3.12 22.15 1.20
C CYS A 104 1.90 22.49 0.35
N LEU A 105 1.88 22.11 -0.93
CA LEU A 105 0.73 22.27 -1.80
C LEU A 105 -0.48 21.48 -1.27
N LEU A 106 -0.28 20.21 -0.90
CA LEU A 106 -1.36 19.35 -0.42
C LEU A 106 -1.89 19.75 0.96
N SER A 107 -1.09 20.38 1.81
CA SER A 107 -1.51 20.86 3.15
C SER A 107 -2.64 21.90 3.10
N GLN A 108 -2.83 22.56 1.95
CA GLN A 108 -3.94 23.50 1.74
C GLN A 108 -5.29 22.79 1.54
N LEU A 109 -5.26 21.51 1.17
CA LEU A 109 -6.44 20.70 0.87
C LEU A 109 -6.68 19.60 1.92
N LEU A 110 -5.61 18.99 2.39
CA LEU A 110 -5.58 17.82 3.26
C LEU A 110 -4.99 18.17 4.61
N SER A 111 -5.41 17.46 5.65
CA SER A 111 -4.72 17.54 6.94
C SER A 111 -3.27 17.07 6.76
N SER A 112 -2.34 17.79 7.40
CA SER A 112 -0.93 17.41 7.44
C SER A 112 -0.39 17.45 8.86
N VAL A 113 0.57 16.58 9.15
CA VAL A 113 1.38 16.59 10.36
C VAL A 113 2.85 16.57 9.96
N GLU A 114 3.69 17.22 10.77
CA GLU A 114 5.13 17.37 10.54
C GLU A 114 5.88 16.78 11.73
N ARG A 115 6.85 15.90 11.48
CA ARG A 115 7.67 15.31 12.54
C ARG A 115 8.72 16.27 13.06
N HIS A 116 9.43 16.91 12.14
CA HIS A 116 10.58 17.75 12.45
C HIS A 116 10.18 19.22 12.46
N VAL A 117 10.77 19.98 13.39
CA VAL A 117 10.71 21.44 13.36
C VAL A 117 12.00 21.95 12.72
N GLU A 118 11.92 22.98 11.88
CA GLU A 118 13.09 23.58 11.25
C GLU A 118 14.18 23.91 12.28
N GLY A 119 15.40 23.42 12.04
CA GLY A 119 16.54 23.64 12.91
C GLY A 119 16.70 22.62 14.05
N GLN A 120 15.83 21.62 14.15
CA GLN A 120 16.03 20.48 15.04
C GLN A 120 16.97 19.45 14.39
N GLU A 121 18.03 19.07 15.10
CA GLU A 121 18.90 17.97 14.67
C GLU A 121 18.17 16.63 14.78
N ASP A 122 18.45 15.74 13.82
CA ASP A 122 17.93 14.38 13.85
C ASP A 122 18.85 13.51 14.73
N ASP A 123 18.36 13.17 15.92
CA ASP A 123 19.07 12.33 16.89
C ASP A 123 19.09 10.84 16.50
N SER A 124 18.53 10.48 15.34
CA SER A 124 18.46 9.09 14.88
C SER A 124 19.87 8.52 14.66
N PRO A 125 20.25 7.40 15.32
CA PRO A 125 21.61 6.85 15.26
C PRO A 125 21.97 6.30 13.88
N ASN A 126 20.96 5.93 13.08
CA ASN A 126 21.14 5.46 11.71
C ASN A 126 19.85 5.62 10.93
N ILE A 127 19.94 5.47 9.61
CA ILE A 127 18.82 5.66 8.70
C ILE A 127 17.66 4.68 8.94
N PHE A 128 17.94 3.42 9.27
CA PHE A 128 16.89 2.41 9.53
C PHE A 128 16.13 2.71 10.82
N GLU A 129 16.82 3.28 11.82
CA GLU A 129 16.19 3.75 13.04
C GLU A 129 15.33 4.99 12.78
N ARG A 130 15.81 5.92 11.94
CA ARG A 130 15.01 7.06 11.47
C ARG A 130 13.74 6.60 10.78
N GLU A 131 13.83 5.68 9.81
CA GLU A 131 12.67 5.11 9.11
C GLU A 131 11.63 4.51 10.06
N LYS A 132 12.11 3.81 11.10
CA LYS A 132 11.26 3.22 12.13
C LYS A 132 10.55 4.30 12.95
N GLN A 133 11.27 5.35 13.37
CA GLN A 133 10.73 6.46 14.14
C GLN A 133 9.75 7.32 13.34
N ASP A 134 10.04 7.58 12.06
CA ASP A 134 9.14 8.25 11.11
C ASP A 134 7.81 7.48 10.99
N TYR A 135 7.92 6.16 10.78
CA TYR A 135 6.76 5.28 10.69
C TYR A 135 5.91 5.29 11.97
N ALA A 136 6.56 5.19 13.14
CA ALA A 136 5.90 5.23 14.44
C ALA A 136 5.25 6.61 14.70
N PHE A 137 5.93 7.70 14.38
CA PHE A 137 5.40 9.06 14.51
C PHE A 137 4.13 9.25 13.67
N CYS A 138 4.15 8.84 12.40
CA CYS A 138 3.00 8.96 11.53
C CYS A 138 1.82 8.12 12.05
N LEU A 139 2.07 6.87 12.46
CA LEU A 139 1.05 6.00 13.01
C LEU A 139 0.43 6.57 14.30
N SER A 140 1.24 7.11 15.22
CA SER A 140 0.76 7.74 16.46
C SER A 140 -0.06 9.00 16.16
N SER A 141 0.46 9.87 15.30
CA SER A 141 -0.20 11.12 14.91
C SER A 141 -1.57 10.86 14.28
N THR A 142 -1.70 9.82 13.44
CA THR A 142 -3.00 9.44 12.88
C THR A 142 -4.01 9.04 13.95
N LEU A 143 -3.58 8.25 14.94
CA LEU A 143 -4.45 7.83 16.04
C LEU A 143 -4.88 9.02 16.91
N GLU A 144 -3.97 9.95 17.17
CA GLU A 144 -4.22 11.13 18.01
C GLU A 144 -5.15 12.14 17.33
N VAL A 145 -4.96 12.40 16.03
CA VAL A 145 -5.73 13.41 15.30
C VAL A 145 -7.16 12.94 14.98
N PHE A 146 -7.34 11.66 14.61
CA PHE A 146 -8.61 11.20 14.05
C PHE A 146 -9.34 10.13 14.87
N ASN A 147 -8.67 9.47 15.82
CA ASN A 147 -9.19 8.31 16.56
C ASN A 147 -9.94 7.28 15.67
N PRO A 148 -9.31 6.78 14.59
CA PRO A 148 -10.00 5.96 13.60
C PRO A 148 -10.22 4.52 14.06
N GLU A 149 -11.08 3.77 13.36
CA GLU A 149 -11.18 2.31 13.53
C GLU A 149 -10.03 1.58 12.82
N TYR A 150 -9.68 2.04 11.63
CA TYR A 150 -8.58 1.51 10.82
C TYR A 150 -7.62 2.62 10.36
N VAL A 151 -6.33 2.28 10.32
CA VAL A 151 -5.28 3.12 9.76
C VAL A 151 -4.64 2.39 8.59
N LEU A 152 -4.67 3.00 7.42
CA LEU A 152 -3.93 2.56 6.24
C LEU A 152 -2.71 3.46 6.07
N LEU A 153 -1.55 2.96 6.46
CA LEU A 153 -0.28 3.68 6.39
C LEU A 153 0.44 3.32 5.09
N ILE A 154 0.74 4.33 4.28
CA ILE A 154 1.22 4.19 2.90
C ILE A 154 2.44 5.08 2.68
N GLU A 155 3.41 4.59 1.93
CA GLU A 155 4.58 5.37 1.49
C GLU A 155 4.23 6.18 0.23
N ASP A 156 4.88 7.33 0.04
CA ASP A 156 4.57 8.29 -1.04
C ASP A 156 4.82 7.78 -2.47
N ASP A 157 5.30 6.55 -2.64
CA ASP A 157 5.49 5.85 -3.92
C ASP A 157 4.58 4.62 -4.11
N ALA A 158 3.52 4.49 -3.31
CA ALA A 158 2.52 3.44 -3.44
C ALA A 158 1.15 3.98 -3.88
N VAL A 159 0.87 3.86 -5.18
CA VAL A 159 -0.35 4.36 -5.83
C VAL A 159 -1.50 3.36 -5.65
N ALA A 160 -2.67 3.83 -5.23
CA ALA A 160 -3.87 3.00 -5.10
C ALA A 160 -4.36 2.42 -6.43
N GLU A 161 -4.83 1.17 -6.39
CA GLU A 161 -5.62 0.57 -7.46
C GLU A 161 -7.10 1.01 -7.40
N ALA A 162 -7.81 0.87 -8.52
CA ALA A 162 -9.18 1.39 -8.66
C ALA A 162 -10.18 0.77 -7.67
N GLU A 163 -9.96 -0.47 -7.25
CA GLU A 163 -10.84 -1.22 -6.37
C GLU A 163 -10.41 -1.17 -4.90
N ILE A 164 -9.45 -0.31 -4.53
CA ILE A 164 -8.86 -0.31 -3.18
C ILE A 164 -9.92 -0.25 -2.07
N PHE A 165 -10.96 0.57 -2.22
CA PHE A 165 -11.99 0.72 -1.19
C PHE A 165 -13.00 -0.43 -1.22
N SER A 166 -13.42 -0.89 -2.40
CA SER A 166 -14.37 -2.01 -2.47
C SER A 166 -13.76 -3.31 -1.91
N ALA A 167 -12.49 -3.57 -2.21
CA ALA A 167 -11.76 -4.69 -1.62
C ALA A 167 -11.46 -4.48 -0.12
N PHE A 168 -11.23 -3.26 0.34
CA PHE A 168 -11.08 -2.97 1.77
C PHE A 168 -12.35 -3.30 2.56
N PHE A 169 -13.52 -2.84 2.09
CA PHE A 169 -14.79 -3.11 2.77
C PHE A 169 -15.13 -4.61 2.78
N GLU A 170 -14.90 -5.30 1.67
CA GLU A 170 -15.06 -6.76 1.60
C GLU A 170 -14.13 -7.46 2.60
N LEU A 171 -12.88 -7.03 2.69
CA LEU A 171 -11.90 -7.61 3.59
C LEU A 171 -12.31 -7.44 5.06
N VAL A 172 -12.64 -6.22 5.48
CA VAL A 172 -12.96 -5.91 6.86
C VAL A 172 -14.30 -6.52 7.28
N HIS A 173 -15.33 -6.43 6.45
CA HIS A 173 -16.68 -6.89 6.84
C HIS A 173 -16.93 -8.38 6.62
N VAL A 174 -16.29 -9.00 5.63
CA VAL A 174 -16.57 -10.40 5.25
C VAL A 174 -15.45 -11.33 5.67
N ARG A 175 -14.19 -10.96 5.43
CA ARG A 175 -13.05 -11.87 5.64
C ARG A 175 -12.50 -11.84 7.06
N PHE A 176 -12.50 -10.69 7.73
CA PHE A 176 -11.99 -10.53 9.08
C PHE A 176 -13.08 -10.68 10.15
N SER A 177 -13.62 -11.89 10.28
CA SER A 177 -14.65 -12.21 11.27
C SER A 177 -14.18 -12.20 12.74
N GLN A 178 -12.87 -12.22 12.97
CA GLN A 178 -12.27 -12.08 14.31
C GLN A 178 -11.60 -10.71 14.42
N GLU A 179 -12.06 -9.88 15.35
CA GLU A 179 -11.41 -8.61 15.63
C GLU A 179 -10.15 -8.78 16.51
N PRO A 180 -9.08 -8.01 16.25
CA PRO A 180 -8.87 -7.12 15.09
C PRO A 180 -8.30 -7.87 13.87
N LEU A 181 -8.71 -7.48 12.65
CA LEU A 181 -8.12 -7.91 11.36
C LEU A 181 -7.89 -9.44 11.24
N GLY A 182 -8.88 -10.26 11.57
CA GLY A 182 -8.77 -11.73 11.52
C GLY A 182 -7.78 -12.30 12.53
N GLY A 183 -7.58 -11.62 13.66
CA GLY A 183 -6.57 -11.96 14.68
C GLY A 183 -5.14 -11.58 14.29
N GLY A 184 -4.96 -10.71 13.30
CA GLY A 184 -3.65 -10.23 12.84
C GLY A 184 -3.24 -8.88 13.43
N LEU A 185 -1.93 -8.67 13.58
CA LEU A 185 -1.35 -7.38 13.95
C LEU A 185 -1.47 -6.36 12.81
N TYR A 186 -1.27 -6.80 11.57
CA TYR A 186 -1.40 -5.93 10.40
C TYR A 186 -1.72 -6.75 9.14
N THR A 187 -2.19 -6.05 8.11
CA THR A 187 -2.40 -6.62 6.78
C THR A 187 -1.59 -5.82 5.75
N LYS A 188 -0.67 -6.48 5.04
CA LYS A 188 0.09 -5.90 3.94
C LYS A 188 -0.77 -5.84 2.68
N LEU A 189 -0.82 -4.68 2.04
CA LEU A 189 -1.54 -4.48 0.78
C LEU A 189 -0.63 -4.54 -0.45
N TYR A 190 0.67 -4.78 -0.24
CA TYR A 190 1.66 -4.90 -1.30
C TYR A 190 2.72 -5.94 -0.96
N HIS A 191 3.10 -6.72 -1.97
CA HIS A 191 4.30 -7.54 -1.97
C HIS A 191 4.97 -7.46 -3.36
N PRO A 192 6.31 -7.34 -3.45
CA PRO A 192 6.98 -7.17 -4.74
C PRO A 192 6.67 -8.29 -5.73
N GLU A 193 6.27 -7.93 -6.95
CA GLU A 193 5.87 -8.88 -7.99
C GLU A 193 6.98 -9.90 -8.31
N ARG A 194 8.25 -9.46 -8.32
CA ARG A 194 9.42 -10.33 -8.52
C ARG A 194 9.55 -11.44 -7.46
N LEU A 195 9.00 -11.21 -6.26
CA LEU A 195 9.00 -12.16 -5.15
C LEU A 195 7.69 -12.96 -5.09
N GLN A 196 6.73 -12.74 -6.00
CA GLN A 196 5.45 -13.45 -6.03
C GLN A 196 5.44 -14.72 -6.88
N GLY A 197 6.58 -15.16 -7.47
CA GLY A 197 6.65 -16.38 -8.30
C GLY A 197 6.30 -17.69 -7.57
N TYR A 198 6.01 -18.76 -8.33
CA TYR A 198 5.63 -20.06 -7.76
C TYR A 198 6.80 -20.80 -7.10
N LEU A 199 8.03 -20.57 -7.58
CA LEU A 199 9.25 -21.20 -7.05
C LEU A 199 9.78 -20.55 -5.75
N ASN A 200 9.11 -19.51 -5.24
CA ASN A 200 9.45 -18.92 -3.95
C ASN A 200 8.97 -19.80 -2.78
N PRO A 201 9.66 -19.77 -1.62
CA PRO A 201 9.62 -20.83 -0.59
C PRO A 201 8.31 -20.99 0.18
N GLU A 202 7.20 -20.43 -0.27
CA GLU A 202 5.90 -20.57 0.39
C GLU A 202 5.16 -21.83 -0.09
N PRO A 203 4.81 -22.76 0.82
CA PRO A 203 4.23 -24.05 0.45
C PRO A 203 2.89 -23.91 -0.27
N MET A 204 2.09 -22.88 0.06
CA MET A 204 0.80 -22.63 -0.57
C MET A 204 0.94 -22.28 -2.06
N ARG A 205 2.03 -21.62 -2.46
CA ARG A 205 2.29 -21.27 -3.86
C ARG A 205 2.66 -22.50 -4.68
N ILE A 206 3.43 -23.41 -4.10
CA ILE A 206 3.75 -24.70 -4.73
C ILE A 206 2.46 -25.51 -4.96
N LEU A 207 1.58 -25.57 -3.95
CA LEU A 207 0.28 -26.24 -4.09
C LEU A 207 -0.61 -25.58 -5.15
N GLU A 208 -0.67 -24.25 -5.20
CA GLU A 208 -1.35 -23.50 -6.25
C GLU A 208 -0.80 -23.84 -7.63
N TRP A 209 0.53 -23.91 -7.78
CA TRP A 209 1.21 -24.23 -9.03
C TRP A 209 0.87 -25.63 -9.53
N PHE A 210 0.98 -26.64 -8.64
CA PHE A 210 0.60 -28.01 -8.95
C PHE A 210 -0.90 -28.13 -9.26
N GLY A 211 -1.75 -27.41 -8.52
CA GLY A 211 -3.19 -27.39 -8.72
C GLY A 211 -3.58 -26.81 -10.07
N LEU A 212 -3.04 -25.64 -10.42
CA LEU A 212 -3.24 -24.98 -11.71
C LEU A 212 -2.73 -25.87 -12.86
N GLY A 213 -1.51 -26.39 -12.73
CA GLY A 213 -0.92 -27.29 -13.71
C GLY A 213 -1.74 -28.55 -13.94
N SER A 214 -2.19 -29.19 -12.86
CA SER A 214 -3.01 -30.40 -12.94
C SER A 214 -4.39 -30.13 -13.54
N LEU A 215 -5.05 -29.03 -13.15
CA LEU A 215 -6.37 -28.68 -13.66
C LEU A 215 -6.31 -28.33 -15.16
N THR A 216 -5.36 -27.49 -15.56
CA THR A 216 -5.17 -27.12 -16.97
C THR A 216 -4.70 -28.32 -17.80
N GLY A 217 -3.79 -29.13 -17.28
CA GLY A 217 -3.35 -30.37 -17.92
C GLY A 217 -4.50 -31.36 -18.13
N LEU A 218 -5.42 -31.47 -17.17
CA LEU A 218 -6.63 -32.29 -17.30
C LEU A 218 -7.56 -31.75 -18.39
N ALA A 219 -7.80 -30.43 -18.42
CA ALA A 219 -8.64 -29.79 -19.42
C ALA A 219 -8.05 -29.95 -20.84
N LEU A 220 -6.73 -29.76 -21.00
CA LEU A 220 -6.03 -29.96 -22.27
C LEU A 220 -6.07 -31.42 -22.71
N ASN A 221 -5.90 -32.37 -21.79
CA ASN A 221 -5.97 -33.80 -22.11
C ASN A 221 -7.41 -34.18 -22.54
N PHE A 222 -8.42 -33.64 -21.87
CA PHE A 222 -9.82 -33.82 -22.27
C PHE A 222 -10.08 -33.24 -23.67
N GLY A 223 -9.64 -32.01 -23.93
CA GLY A 223 -9.74 -31.39 -25.25
C GLY A 223 -9.04 -32.20 -26.35
N TYR A 224 -7.85 -32.73 -26.05
CA TYR A 224 -7.12 -33.62 -26.96
C TYR A 224 -7.91 -34.91 -27.26
N THR A 225 -8.43 -35.57 -26.22
CA THR A 225 -9.23 -36.80 -26.41
C THR A 225 -10.49 -36.55 -27.23
N LEU A 226 -11.14 -35.39 -27.05
CA LEU A 226 -12.32 -34.99 -27.80
C LEU A 226 -11.98 -34.71 -29.27
N LEU A 227 -10.92 -33.95 -29.55
CA LEU A 227 -10.50 -33.58 -30.90
C LEU A 227 -10.04 -34.78 -31.74
N PHE A 228 -9.36 -35.74 -31.11
CA PHE A 228 -8.81 -36.92 -31.80
C PHE A 228 -9.65 -38.19 -31.59
N TYR A 229 -10.87 -38.06 -31.05
CA TYR A 229 -11.80 -39.16 -30.77
C TYR A 229 -11.16 -40.34 -30.00
N GLN A 230 -10.19 -40.05 -29.13
CA GLN A 230 -9.56 -41.07 -28.31
C GLN A 230 -10.42 -41.36 -27.08
N LEU A 231 -10.95 -42.57 -26.99
CA LEU A 231 -11.85 -42.99 -25.90
C LEU A 231 -11.12 -43.34 -24.58
N ARG A 232 -9.80 -43.21 -24.52
CA ARG A 232 -9.00 -43.62 -23.36
C ARG A 232 -8.17 -42.48 -22.80
N PHE A 233 -8.31 -42.26 -21.51
CA PHE A 233 -7.47 -41.34 -20.75
C PHE A 233 -6.03 -41.87 -20.72
N SER A 234 -5.09 -41.09 -21.24
CA SER A 234 -3.66 -41.41 -21.19
C SER A 234 -2.98 -40.65 -20.06
N TRP A 235 -2.50 -41.39 -19.05
CA TRP A 235 -1.80 -40.80 -17.90
C TRP A 235 -0.49 -40.11 -18.29
N ARG A 236 0.20 -40.63 -19.33
CA ARG A 236 1.44 -40.04 -19.86
C ARG A 236 1.18 -38.68 -20.50
N GLN A 237 0.11 -38.57 -21.29
CA GLN A 237 -0.28 -37.31 -21.92
C GLN A 237 -0.72 -36.29 -20.86
N PHE A 238 -1.53 -36.71 -19.90
CA PHE A 238 -1.92 -35.87 -18.78
C PHE A 238 -0.71 -35.30 -18.02
N ILE A 239 0.26 -36.15 -17.62
CA ILE A 239 1.46 -35.69 -16.91
C ILE A 239 2.26 -34.69 -17.78
N ALA A 240 2.45 -34.99 -19.07
CA ALA A 240 3.20 -34.11 -19.96
C ALA A 240 2.51 -32.74 -20.13
N LEU A 241 1.19 -32.72 -20.30
CA LEU A 241 0.40 -31.49 -20.41
C LEU A 241 0.35 -30.72 -19.09
N ALA A 242 0.25 -31.40 -17.96
CA ALA A 242 0.29 -30.76 -16.65
C ALA A 242 1.63 -30.08 -16.39
N LEU A 243 2.76 -30.78 -16.64
CA LEU A 243 4.10 -30.20 -16.54
C LEU A 243 4.29 -29.04 -17.51
N TYR A 244 3.80 -29.16 -18.74
CA TYR A 244 3.82 -28.07 -19.71
C TYR A 244 3.03 -26.85 -19.21
N SER A 245 1.83 -27.04 -18.66
CA SER A 245 1.03 -25.96 -18.08
C SER A 245 1.71 -25.32 -16.87
N MET A 246 2.36 -26.10 -16.01
CA MET A 246 3.15 -25.57 -14.89
C MET A 246 4.29 -24.66 -15.39
N LEU A 247 5.08 -25.13 -16.35
CA LEU A 247 6.17 -24.35 -16.93
C LEU A 247 5.67 -23.08 -17.63
N MET A 248 4.54 -23.16 -18.33
CA MET A 248 3.91 -22.00 -18.96
C MET A 248 3.40 -20.99 -17.92
N ALA A 249 2.82 -21.44 -16.81
CA ALA A 249 2.35 -20.57 -15.74
C ALA A 249 3.52 -19.83 -15.05
N GLU A 250 4.65 -20.51 -14.85
CA GLU A 250 5.86 -19.88 -14.32
C GLU A 250 6.46 -18.89 -15.32
N LEU A 251 6.47 -19.20 -16.62
CA LEU A 251 6.97 -18.30 -17.67
C LEU A 251 6.09 -17.06 -17.83
N PHE A 252 4.77 -17.23 -17.75
CA PHE A 252 3.82 -16.12 -17.84
C PHE A 252 3.97 -15.19 -16.63
N GLY A 253 4.18 -15.76 -15.45
CA GLY A 253 4.31 -15.04 -14.19
C GLY A 253 3.04 -15.16 -13.34
N ARG A 254 3.22 -15.51 -12.06
CA ARG A 254 2.12 -15.68 -11.11
C ARG A 254 1.35 -14.39 -10.88
N HIS A 255 2.01 -13.22 -10.84
CA HIS A 255 1.37 -11.94 -10.57
C HIS A 255 0.27 -11.62 -11.59
N TYR A 256 0.47 -11.86 -12.88
CA TYR A 256 -0.59 -11.68 -13.89
C TYR A 256 -1.78 -12.62 -13.71
N ILE A 257 -1.58 -13.81 -13.14
CA ILE A 257 -2.67 -14.73 -12.81
C ILE A 257 -3.45 -14.22 -11.60
N LEU A 258 -2.75 -13.63 -10.61
CA LEU A 258 -3.39 -12.99 -9.46
C LEU A 258 -4.28 -11.81 -9.86
N GLU A 259 -3.90 -11.06 -10.91
CA GLU A 259 -4.71 -9.96 -11.44
C GLU A 259 -6.13 -10.41 -11.86
N LEU A 260 -6.31 -11.68 -12.24
CA LEU A 260 -7.66 -12.23 -12.55
C LEU A 260 -8.59 -12.20 -11.33
N ARG A 261 -8.06 -12.20 -10.11
CA ARG A 261 -8.85 -12.09 -8.88
C ARG A 261 -9.45 -10.70 -8.68
N ARG A 262 -8.99 -9.67 -9.41
CA ARG A 262 -9.58 -8.31 -9.35
C ARG A 262 -11.00 -8.23 -9.90
N ILE A 263 -11.44 -9.24 -10.66
CA ILE A 263 -12.79 -9.29 -11.26
C ILE A 263 -13.88 -9.19 -10.18
N LEU A 264 -13.66 -9.74 -8.99
CA LEU A 264 -14.62 -9.69 -7.90
C LEU A 264 -13.89 -9.56 -6.56
N PRO A 265 -14.30 -8.61 -5.67
CA PRO A 265 -13.66 -8.43 -4.37
C PRO A 265 -13.55 -9.72 -3.54
N ALA A 266 -14.55 -10.60 -3.62
CA ALA A 266 -14.55 -11.88 -2.91
C ALA A 266 -13.42 -12.85 -3.32
N LEU A 267 -12.82 -12.66 -4.51
CA LEU A 267 -11.71 -13.48 -5.01
C LEU A 267 -10.36 -13.06 -4.44
N TYR A 268 -10.28 -11.92 -3.74
CA TYR A 268 -9.08 -11.55 -2.99
C TYR A 268 -8.77 -12.62 -1.96
N ASN A 269 -7.50 -13.01 -1.93
CA ASN A 269 -6.99 -14.01 -1.01
C ASN A 269 -6.23 -13.35 0.14
N VAL A 270 -6.36 -13.93 1.33
CA VAL A 270 -5.63 -13.51 2.53
C VAL A 270 -4.64 -14.62 2.85
N VAL A 271 -3.35 -14.31 2.77
CA VAL A 271 -2.25 -15.24 3.04
C VAL A 271 -1.41 -14.74 4.21
N PRO A 272 -0.65 -15.61 4.90
CA PRO A 272 0.31 -15.15 5.90
C PRO A 272 1.30 -14.14 5.31
N ALA A 273 1.61 -13.07 6.04
CA ALA A 273 2.59 -12.09 5.62
C ALA A 273 4.02 -12.68 5.59
N THR A 274 4.88 -12.08 4.77
CA THR A 274 6.32 -12.37 4.70
C THR A 274 7.16 -11.21 5.27
N GLU A 275 8.48 -11.40 5.40
CA GLU A 275 9.43 -10.45 5.99
C GLU A 275 9.44 -9.08 5.27
N CYS A 276 9.64 -9.05 3.95
CA CYS A 276 9.58 -7.82 3.15
C CYS A 276 8.19 -7.62 2.51
N CYS A 277 7.68 -6.44 2.24
CA CYS A 277 8.14 -5.06 2.49
C CYS A 277 6.94 -4.27 3.07
N THR A 278 7.02 -2.95 3.27
CA THR A 278 5.97 -2.19 4.00
C THR A 278 5.41 -0.93 3.30
N PRO A 279 5.32 -0.84 1.97
CA PRO A 279 4.87 0.39 1.32
C PRO A 279 3.37 0.68 1.53
N ALA A 280 2.56 -0.33 1.88
CA ALA A 280 1.18 -0.15 2.28
C ALA A 280 0.77 -1.19 3.33
N MET A 281 0.39 -0.72 4.52
CA MET A 281 0.02 -1.55 5.65
C MET A 281 -1.27 -1.05 6.32
N LEU A 282 -2.20 -1.97 6.52
CA LEU A 282 -3.45 -1.75 7.21
C LEU A 282 -3.36 -2.23 8.67
N PHE A 283 -3.82 -1.40 9.59
CA PHE A 283 -3.93 -1.68 11.01
C PHE A 283 -5.34 -1.37 11.51
N SER A 284 -5.82 -2.12 12.50
CA SER A 284 -6.90 -1.64 13.37
C SER A 284 -6.35 -0.66 14.39
N GLU A 285 -7.19 0.13 15.04
CA GLU A 285 -6.78 1.00 16.15
C GLU A 285 -5.97 0.24 17.22
N SER A 286 -6.51 -0.90 17.67
CA SER A 286 -5.86 -1.72 18.71
C SER A 286 -4.53 -2.30 18.24
N SER A 287 -4.45 -2.75 16.98
CA SER A 287 -3.23 -3.31 16.42
C SER A 287 -2.17 -2.24 16.14
N ALA A 288 -2.59 -1.02 15.76
CA ALA A 288 -1.71 0.13 15.59
C ALA A 288 -1.05 0.51 16.94
N ARG A 289 -1.84 0.60 18.01
CA ARG A 289 -1.32 0.87 19.37
C ARG A 289 -0.32 -0.20 19.82
N ARG A 290 -0.61 -1.49 19.59
CA ARG A 290 0.35 -2.57 19.89
C ARG A 290 1.62 -2.45 19.04
N THR A 291 1.48 -2.13 17.76
CA THR A 291 2.61 -1.95 16.85
C THR A 291 3.53 -0.82 17.33
N LEU A 292 2.97 0.30 17.81
CA LEU A 292 3.76 1.38 18.39
C LEU A 292 4.61 0.92 19.59
N VAL A 293 4.02 0.15 20.51
CA VAL A 293 4.76 -0.45 21.64
C VAL A 293 5.88 -1.36 21.14
N TYR A 294 5.63 -2.16 20.11
CA TYR A 294 6.64 -3.06 19.56
C TYR A 294 7.79 -2.28 18.91
N LEU A 295 7.48 -1.23 18.14
CA LEU A 295 8.50 -0.39 17.49
C LEU A 295 9.34 0.40 18.50
N ASP A 296 8.78 0.78 19.64
CA ASP A 296 9.51 1.45 20.73
C ASP A 296 10.56 0.52 21.38
N GLU A 297 10.22 -0.75 21.58
CA GLU A 297 11.13 -1.75 22.16
C GLU A 297 12.26 -2.21 21.22
N LEU A 298 12.14 -1.94 19.91
CA LEU A 298 13.07 -2.43 18.89
C LEU A 298 14.11 -1.36 18.52
N THR A 299 15.31 -1.79 18.13
CA THR A 299 16.31 -0.88 17.53
C THR A 299 16.67 -1.38 16.14
N CYS A 300 16.45 -0.54 15.14
CA CYS A 300 16.69 -0.86 13.74
C CYS A 300 18.13 -0.54 13.32
N LYS A 301 18.66 -1.36 12.41
CA LYS A 301 20.01 -1.26 11.87
C LYS A 301 20.09 -1.94 10.50
N ALA A 302 21.23 -1.83 9.82
CA ALA A 302 21.46 -2.52 8.56
C ALA A 302 21.21 -4.04 8.69
N GLY A 303 20.41 -4.60 7.79
CA GLY A 303 19.97 -6.01 7.82
C GLY A 303 18.89 -6.33 8.86
N TYR A 304 18.40 -5.32 9.59
CA TYR A 304 17.32 -5.41 10.57
C TYR A 304 16.48 -4.12 10.53
N ALA A 305 15.96 -3.83 9.32
CA ALA A 305 15.10 -2.68 9.08
C ALA A 305 13.70 -2.92 9.69
N LYS A 306 12.86 -1.88 9.69
CA LYS A 306 11.54 -1.88 10.34
C LYS A 306 10.66 -3.07 9.94
N ASP A 307 10.68 -3.45 8.66
CA ASP A 307 9.90 -4.53 8.07
C ASP A 307 10.31 -5.90 8.62
N THR A 308 11.62 -6.14 8.63
CA THR A 308 12.26 -7.34 9.18
C THR A 308 12.06 -7.43 10.68
N ALA A 309 12.24 -6.30 11.38
CA ALA A 309 12.09 -6.23 12.83
C ALA A 309 10.66 -6.56 13.25
N LEU A 310 9.67 -5.93 12.61
CA LEU A 310 8.26 -6.17 12.87
C LEU A 310 7.83 -7.60 12.53
N TYR A 311 8.33 -8.17 11.43
CA TYR A 311 8.02 -9.57 11.06
C TYR A 311 8.58 -10.56 12.08
N ARG A 312 9.84 -10.40 12.53
CA ARG A 312 10.40 -11.30 13.56
C ARG A 312 9.69 -11.17 14.90
N GLU A 313 9.18 -9.99 15.20
CA GLU A 313 8.43 -9.73 16.42
C GLU A 313 7.10 -10.51 16.48
N LEU A 314 6.49 -10.78 15.32
CA LEU A 314 5.31 -11.65 15.24
C LEU A 314 5.59 -13.03 15.85
N GLY A 315 6.70 -13.66 15.42
CA GLY A 315 7.11 -14.97 15.91
C GLY A 315 7.46 -14.95 17.40
N ARG A 316 8.13 -13.88 17.88
CA ARG A 316 8.50 -13.73 19.30
C ARG A 316 7.27 -13.63 20.21
N ARG A 317 6.21 -12.96 19.76
CA ARG A 317 4.99 -12.71 20.54
C ARG A 317 3.84 -13.66 20.23
N GLY A 318 4.01 -14.60 19.29
CA GLY A 318 2.93 -15.49 18.84
C GLY A 318 1.80 -14.77 18.09
N GLU A 319 2.09 -13.59 17.54
CA GLU A 319 1.17 -12.80 16.73
C GLU A 319 1.19 -13.30 15.27
N ARG A 320 0.15 -12.94 14.52
CA ARG A 320 0.06 -13.22 13.08
C ARG A 320 -0.03 -11.92 12.31
N ALA A 321 0.32 -11.96 11.04
CA ALA A 321 0.04 -10.89 10.11
C ALA A 321 -0.37 -11.47 8.76
N TRP A 322 -1.09 -10.67 8.01
CA TRP A 322 -1.67 -11.08 6.74
C TRP A 322 -1.09 -10.27 5.58
N ALA A 323 -1.17 -10.82 4.38
CA ALA A 323 -0.92 -10.14 3.13
C ALA A 323 -2.06 -10.45 2.16
N LEU A 324 -2.38 -9.49 1.31
CA LEU A 324 -3.43 -9.64 0.30
C LEU A 324 -2.87 -9.98 -1.05
N GLU A 325 -3.61 -10.83 -1.77
CA GLU A 325 -3.33 -11.18 -3.15
C GLU A 325 -4.61 -11.04 -3.99
N PRO A 326 -4.65 -10.14 -4.99
CA PRO A 326 -3.55 -9.34 -5.53
C PRO A 326 -3.22 -8.10 -4.68
N ASN A 327 -2.15 -7.39 -5.04
CA ASN A 327 -1.75 -6.14 -4.38
C ASN A 327 -2.83 -5.06 -4.58
N MET A 328 -3.14 -4.26 -3.57
CA MET A 328 -4.13 -3.16 -3.70
C MET A 328 -3.49 -1.81 -4.04
N VAL A 329 -2.16 -1.79 -4.10
CA VAL A 329 -1.37 -0.63 -4.53
C VAL A 329 -0.31 -1.08 -5.52
N LYS A 330 0.12 -0.17 -6.39
CA LYS A 330 1.30 -0.31 -7.25
C LYS A 330 2.44 0.53 -6.69
N HIS A 331 3.61 -0.07 -6.58
CA HIS A 331 4.81 0.67 -6.23
C HIS A 331 5.37 1.34 -7.49
N VAL A 332 5.38 2.67 -7.53
CA VAL A 332 5.85 3.49 -8.66
C VAL A 332 7.23 4.09 -8.43
N GLY A 333 7.79 3.92 -7.23
CA GLY A 333 9.10 4.42 -6.85
C GLY A 333 10.21 3.70 -7.62
N LEU A 334 11.02 4.46 -8.34
CA LEU A 334 12.25 3.94 -8.97
C LEU A 334 13.37 3.73 -7.93
N PHE A 335 13.34 4.50 -6.85
CA PHE A 335 14.35 4.51 -5.79
C PHE A 335 13.68 4.61 -4.41
N SER A 336 14.20 3.86 -3.44
CA SER A 336 13.78 3.95 -2.04
C SER A 336 14.35 5.21 -1.40
N THR A 337 13.49 6.21 -1.18
CA THR A 337 13.84 7.47 -0.49
C THR A 337 14.38 7.29 0.90
N LEU A 338 13.86 6.28 1.59
CA LEU A 338 14.19 6.02 2.97
C LEU A 338 15.64 5.61 3.19
N ARG A 339 16.34 5.12 2.16
CA ARG A 339 17.75 4.69 2.23
C ARG A 339 18.77 5.78 1.87
N GLY A 340 18.32 7.02 1.70
CA GLY A 340 19.19 8.19 1.59
C GLY A 340 19.96 8.22 0.27
N SER A 341 19.46 8.99 -0.69
CA SER A 341 20.28 9.52 -1.77
C SER A 341 20.51 11.00 -1.51
N PHE A 342 21.29 11.32 -0.48
CA PHE A 342 21.80 12.67 -0.21
C PHE A 342 23.33 12.64 -0.21
N ASP A 343 23.93 12.28 -1.35
CA ASP A 343 25.22 12.78 -1.86
C ASP A 343 25.72 11.86 -2.97
N ASN A 344 25.74 12.36 -4.22
CA ASN A 344 26.61 11.96 -5.35
C ASN A 344 26.90 10.45 -5.63
N THR A 345 26.18 9.51 -5.05
CA THR A 345 26.28 8.08 -5.35
C THR A 345 25.10 7.67 -6.19
N GLU A 346 25.40 6.94 -7.28
CA GLU A 346 24.41 6.39 -8.19
C GLU A 346 23.26 5.73 -7.43
N PRO A 347 22.00 6.05 -7.79
CA PRO A 347 20.86 5.60 -7.04
C PRO A 347 20.71 4.08 -7.22
N GLN A 348 20.67 3.35 -6.10
CA GLN A 348 20.52 1.90 -6.13
C GLN A 348 19.09 1.52 -6.53
N LEU A 349 18.97 0.82 -7.65
CA LEU A 349 17.72 0.24 -8.13
C LEU A 349 17.19 -0.80 -7.11
N LEU A 350 15.87 -0.80 -6.91
CA LEU A 350 15.13 -1.68 -5.97
C LEU A 350 14.98 -3.14 -6.44
#